data_AF-A0A6G3XJX9-F1
#
_entry.id   AF-A0A6G3XJX9-F1
#
_cell.length_a   1.000
_cell.length_b   1.000
_cell.length_c   1.000
_cell.angle_alpha   90.00
_cell.angle_beta   90.00
_cell.angle_gamma   90.00
#
_symmetry.space_group_name_H-M   'P 1'
#
loop_
_entity.id
_entity.type
_entity.pdbx_description
1 polymer ?
#
loop_
_entity_poly.entity_id
_entity_poly.type
_entity_poly.pdbx_seq_one_letter_code
_entity_poly.pdbx_strand_id
1 'polypeptide(L)'
;QMRERDDEFAVVLDEHGGVAGIVTYEDIAEELVGDIADESDTVVELAVADGSGWIVDAGRRLDEIEEATGVELPQESDDYDTLAGLIIDRLGRFPTVGDRLTAGEARIEVRTLDRHVA
;
A
#
# COMPACT_ATOMS: atom_id res chain seq x y z
N GLN A 1 -6.03 -29.17 1.44
CA GLN A 1 -6.92 -28.97 0.28
C GLN A 1 -6.24 -28.12 -0.80
N MET A 2 -5.99 -26.80 -0.67
CA MET A 2 -5.26 -26.01 -1.69
C MET A 2 -3.82 -26.51 -1.93
N ARG A 3 -3.05 -26.73 -0.86
CA ARG A 3 -1.68 -27.31 -0.92
C ARG A 3 -1.58 -28.71 -1.53
N GLU A 4 -2.65 -29.50 -1.48
CA GLU A 4 -2.63 -30.90 -1.96
C GLU A 4 -3.04 -31.01 -3.43
N ARG A 5 -3.53 -29.92 -4.02
CA ARG A 5 -4.08 -29.87 -5.39
C ARG A 5 -3.34 -28.88 -6.31
N ASP A 6 -2.28 -28.24 -5.83
CA ASP A 6 -1.57 -27.15 -6.53
C ASP A 6 -2.53 -26.03 -7.01
N ASP A 7 -3.61 -25.80 -6.27
CA ASP A 7 -4.57 -24.75 -6.59
C ASP A 7 -4.05 -23.41 -5.99
N GLU A 8 -3.62 -22.48 -6.83
CA GLU A 8 -3.11 -21.13 -6.43
C GLU A 8 -4.21 -20.26 -5.78
N PHE A 9 -5.47 -20.65 -5.94
CA PHE A 9 -6.61 -19.80 -5.64
C PHE A 9 -7.88 -20.61 -5.29
N ALA A 10 -8.72 -20.12 -4.36
CA ALA A 10 -9.97 -20.74 -3.95
C ALA A 10 -11.15 -19.75 -3.85
N VAL A 11 -12.29 -20.13 -4.41
CA VAL A 11 -13.54 -19.35 -4.36
C VAL A 11 -14.31 -19.69 -3.09
N VAL A 12 -14.63 -18.69 -2.27
CA VAL A 12 -15.48 -18.84 -1.08
C VAL A 12 -16.93 -18.65 -1.48
N LEU A 13 -17.77 -19.63 -1.16
CA LEU A 13 -19.20 -19.61 -1.39
C LEU A 13 -19.94 -19.22 -0.12
N ASP A 14 -20.96 -18.37 -0.24
CA ASP A 14 -21.90 -18.10 0.84
C ASP A 14 -22.93 -19.25 1.01
N GLU A 15 -23.71 -19.17 2.08
CA GLU A 15 -24.76 -20.14 2.45
C GLU A 15 -25.95 -20.20 1.48
N HIS A 16 -26.03 -19.26 0.54
CA HIS A 16 -27.02 -19.18 -0.53
C HIS A 16 -26.44 -19.60 -1.89
N GLY A 17 -25.17 -20.03 -1.95
CA GLY A 17 -24.48 -20.41 -3.18
C GLY A 17 -24.00 -19.23 -4.03
N GLY A 18 -24.00 -18.02 -3.47
CA GLY A 18 -23.36 -16.83 -4.05
C GLY A 18 -21.85 -16.85 -3.82
N VAL A 19 -21.08 -16.18 -4.70
CA VAL A 19 -19.64 -16.01 -4.49
C VAL A 19 -19.46 -14.91 -3.45
N ALA A 20 -18.95 -15.28 -2.28
CA ALA A 20 -18.67 -14.37 -1.18
C ALA A 20 -17.34 -13.62 -1.41
N GLY A 21 -16.36 -14.28 -2.03
CA GLY A 21 -15.04 -13.71 -2.24
C GLY A 21 -14.03 -14.70 -2.78
N ILE A 22 -12.82 -14.20 -2.97
CA ILE A 22 -11.71 -14.88 -3.61
C ILE A 22 -10.56 -14.92 -2.60
N VAL A 23 -10.11 -16.11 -2.14
CA VAL A 23 -8.93 -16.26 -1.26
C VAL A 23 -7.78 -17.00 -1.95
N THR A 24 -6.57 -16.44 -1.89
CA THR A 24 -5.34 -17.08 -2.41
C THR A 24 -4.64 -17.87 -1.30
N TYR A 25 -3.73 -18.75 -1.69
CA TYR A 25 -2.90 -19.47 -0.71
C TYR A 25 -1.92 -18.52 0.03
N GLU A 26 -1.54 -17.42 -0.60
CA GLU A 26 -0.67 -16.38 -0.04
C GLU A 26 -1.38 -15.62 1.10
N ASP A 27 -2.66 -15.29 0.95
CA ASP A 27 -3.48 -14.63 2.01
C ASP A 27 -3.60 -15.51 3.27
N ILE A 28 -3.81 -16.82 3.10
CA ILE A 28 -3.92 -17.77 4.23
C ILE A 28 -2.56 -17.97 4.91
N ALA A 29 -1.47 -17.90 4.13
CA ALA A 29 -0.13 -18.01 4.66
C ALA A 29 0.28 -16.75 5.46
N GLU A 30 -0.14 -15.57 5.02
CA GLU A 30 0.14 -14.29 5.68
C GLU A 30 -0.50 -14.20 7.08
N GLU A 31 -1.78 -14.57 7.21
CA GLU A 31 -2.49 -14.60 8.50
C GLU A 31 -1.93 -15.64 9.50
N LEU A 32 -1.35 -16.74 8.99
CA LEU A 32 -0.76 -17.79 9.84
C LEU A 32 0.66 -17.46 10.27
N VAL A 33 1.42 -16.73 9.44
CA VAL A 33 2.84 -16.44 9.68
C VAL A 33 3.02 -15.18 10.50
N GLY A 34 2.23 -14.12 10.26
CA GLY A 34 2.20 -12.86 11.03
C GLY A 34 3.58 -12.29 11.41
N ASP A 35 4.05 -11.26 10.71
CA ASP A 35 5.31 -10.52 10.98
C ASP A 35 6.38 -11.33 11.74
N ILE A 36 6.91 -12.38 11.11
CA ILE A 36 8.19 -12.92 11.57
C ILE A 36 9.23 -11.90 11.12
N ALA A 37 9.38 -10.85 11.91
CA ALA A 37 10.47 -9.90 11.84
C ALA A 37 11.76 -10.70 12.06
N ASP A 38 12.43 -11.06 10.96
CA ASP A 38 13.75 -11.65 10.99
C ASP A 38 14.72 -10.58 11.50
N GLU A 39 15.58 -10.98 12.43
CA GLU A 39 16.51 -10.15 13.21
C GLU A 39 17.71 -9.65 12.36
N SER A 40 17.56 -9.66 11.03
CA SER A 40 18.55 -9.24 10.05
C SER A 40 17.87 -8.49 8.90
N ASP A 41 17.81 -7.18 9.08
CA ASP A 41 17.81 -6.12 8.07
C ASP A 41 17.74 -6.56 6.60
N THR A 42 16.52 -6.71 6.08
CA THR A 42 16.24 -6.16 4.76
C THR A 42 15.63 -4.79 5.01
N VAL A 43 16.48 -3.76 5.08
CA VAL A 43 16.01 -2.37 5.04
C VAL A 43 15.28 -2.21 3.72
N VAL A 44 13.96 -2.35 3.72
CA VAL A 44 13.15 -1.97 2.56
C VAL A 44 13.42 -0.48 2.36
N GLU A 45 14.09 -0.13 1.27
CA GLU A 45 14.44 1.27 0.98
C GLU A 45 13.15 2.09 0.98
N LEU A 46 13.01 2.96 1.98
CA LEU A 46 11.78 3.73 2.21
C LEU A 46 11.46 4.67 1.03
N ALA A 47 12.52 5.07 0.31
CA ALA A 47 12.44 5.84 -0.92
C ALA A 47 13.53 5.40 -1.90
N VAL A 48 13.15 5.20 -3.16
CA VAL A 48 14.05 4.86 -4.26
C VAL A 48 14.18 6.07 -5.19
N ALA A 49 15.40 6.52 -5.47
CA ALA A 49 15.63 7.66 -6.35
C ALA A 49 15.15 7.37 -7.79
N ASP A 50 14.39 8.29 -8.37
CA ASP A 50 13.90 8.24 -9.75
C ASP A 50 14.14 9.60 -10.44
N GLY A 51 15.28 9.72 -11.11
CA GLY A 51 15.70 10.96 -11.75
C GLY A 51 15.91 12.10 -10.75
N SER A 52 15.00 13.10 -10.77
CA SER A 52 15.03 14.24 -9.85
C SER A 52 14.04 14.10 -8.69
N GLY A 53 13.46 12.92 -8.50
CA GLY A 53 12.46 12.65 -7.46
C GLY A 53 12.63 11.27 -6.85
N TRP A 54 11.57 10.80 -6.22
CA TRP A 54 11.55 9.57 -5.43
C TRP A 54 10.33 8.72 -5.78
N ILE A 55 10.51 7.41 -5.75
CA ILE A 55 9.44 6.42 -5.68
C ILE A 55 9.37 5.95 -4.23
N VAL A 56 8.19 6.06 -3.63
CA VAL A 56 7.92 5.71 -2.23
C VAL A 56 6.67 4.86 -2.15
N ASP A 57 6.57 4.03 -1.12
CA ASP A 57 5.33 3.36 -0.77
C ASP A 57 4.37 4.36 -0.10
N ALA A 58 3.17 4.52 -0.65
CA ALA A 58 2.18 5.47 -0.15
C ALA A 58 1.60 5.06 1.22
N GLY A 59 1.77 3.80 1.65
CA GLY A 59 1.42 3.33 2.99
C GLY A 59 2.33 3.89 4.09
N ARG A 60 3.49 4.47 3.75
CA ARG A 60 4.43 5.05 4.71
C ARG A 60 3.92 6.35 5.31
N ARG A 61 4.36 6.64 6.53
CA ARG A 61 4.02 7.87 7.23
C ARG A 61 4.74 9.06 6.60
N LEU A 62 4.15 10.23 6.72
CA LEU A 62 4.69 11.45 6.11
C LEU A 62 6.04 11.86 6.71
N ASP A 63 6.23 11.68 8.02
CA ASP A 63 7.49 11.94 8.72
C ASP A 63 8.61 11.01 8.25
N GLU A 64 8.33 9.71 8.09
CA GLU A 64 9.31 8.75 7.56
C GLU A 64 9.77 9.14 6.14
N ILE A 65 8.82 9.53 5.27
CA ILE A 65 9.12 9.94 3.90
C ILE A 65 9.98 11.22 3.90
N GLU A 66 9.65 12.19 4.75
CA GLU A 66 10.43 13.42 4.88
C GLU A 66 11.86 13.13 5.36
N GLU A 67 12.03 12.27 6.36
CA GLU A 67 13.36 11.86 6.85
C GLU A 67 14.20 11.17 5.75
N ALA A 68 13.58 10.33 4.92
CA ALA A 68 14.29 9.60 3.87
C ALA A 68 14.59 10.44 2.62
N THR A 69 13.70 11.38 2.26
CA THR A 69 13.76 12.10 0.98
C THR A 69 14.17 13.56 1.10
N GLY A 70 14.06 14.13 2.31
CA GLY A 70 14.16 15.57 2.56
C GLY A 70 13.01 16.40 1.97
N VAL A 71 11.93 15.75 1.52
CA VAL A 71 10.76 16.42 0.94
C VAL A 71 9.74 16.70 2.02
N GLU A 72 9.54 17.98 2.34
CA GLU A 72 8.52 18.42 3.28
C GLU A 72 7.12 18.22 2.68
N LEU A 73 6.30 17.41 3.34
CA LEU A 73 4.91 17.16 2.96
C LEU A 73 3.95 17.84 3.96
N PRO A 74 2.77 18.34 3.52
CA PRO A 74 1.86 19.04 4.43
C PRO A 74 1.33 18.11 5.52
N GLN A 75 1.59 18.44 6.79
CA GLN A 75 1.08 17.75 7.98
C GLN A 75 0.09 18.64 8.76
N GLU A 76 -0.74 19.38 8.03
CA GLU A 76 -1.62 20.43 8.60
C GLU A 76 -2.92 19.89 9.22
N SER A 77 -3.25 18.62 8.97
CA SER A 77 -4.45 17.96 9.50
C SER A 77 -4.10 16.66 10.22
N ASP A 78 -4.81 16.38 11.31
CA ASP A 78 -4.79 15.10 12.02
C ASP A 78 -5.62 14.01 11.30
N ASP A 79 -6.27 14.33 10.17
CA ASP A 79 -7.12 13.41 9.41
C ASP A 79 -6.30 12.39 8.58
N TYR A 80 -5.00 12.63 8.41
CA TYR A 80 -4.10 11.74 7.67
C TYR A 80 -2.70 11.70 8.29
N ASP A 81 -2.10 10.51 8.33
CA ASP A 81 -0.71 10.31 8.79
C ASP A 81 0.20 9.75 7.69
N THR A 82 -0.39 9.20 6.61
CA THR A 82 0.32 8.51 5.53
C THR A 82 0.21 9.27 4.21
N LEU A 83 1.12 8.98 3.28
CA LEU A 83 1.06 9.57 1.94
C LEU A 83 -0.24 9.20 1.20
N ALA A 84 -0.72 7.95 1.34
CA ALA A 84 -2.00 7.52 0.78
C ALA A 84 -3.18 8.29 1.39
N GLY A 85 -3.17 8.51 2.71
CA GLY A 85 -4.16 9.33 3.41
C GLY A 85 -4.19 10.76 2.87
N LEU A 86 -3.02 11.41 2.77
CA LEU A 86 -2.87 12.74 2.19
C LEU A 86 -3.40 12.78 0.74
N ILE A 87 -3.09 11.77 -0.08
CA ILE A 87 -3.57 11.69 -1.47
C ILE A 87 -5.10 11.61 -1.52
N ILE A 88 -5.71 10.76 -0.70
CA ILE A 88 -7.17 10.59 -0.63
C ILE A 88 -7.84 11.88 -0.17
N ASP A 89 -7.31 12.51 0.88
CA ASP A 89 -7.79 13.78 1.41
C ASP A 89 -7.81 14.86 0.31
N ARG A 90 -6.68 15.04 -0.40
CA ARG A 90 -6.55 16.04 -1.46
C ARG A 90 -7.43 15.76 -2.68
N LEU A 91 -7.65 14.48 -3.02
CA LEU A 91 -8.49 14.10 -4.16
C LEU A 91 -9.98 14.06 -3.82
N GLY A 92 -10.35 13.89 -2.55
CA GLY A 92 -11.73 13.66 -2.11
C GLY A 92 -12.35 12.35 -2.62
N ARG A 93 -11.52 11.43 -3.13
CA ARG A 93 -11.90 10.12 -3.66
C ARG A 93 -10.72 9.16 -3.59
N PHE A 94 -10.97 7.86 -3.79
CA PHE A 94 -9.90 6.90 -3.99
C PHE A 94 -9.04 7.28 -5.22
N PRO A 95 -7.71 7.19 -5.12
CA PRO A 95 -6.80 7.49 -6.22
C PRO A 95 -6.93 6.48 -7.35
N THR A 96 -6.55 6.90 -8.55
CA THR A 96 -6.38 6.06 -9.75
C THR A 96 -4.96 6.24 -10.28
N VAL A 97 -4.38 5.22 -10.90
CA VAL A 97 -3.06 5.34 -11.55
C VAL A 97 -3.08 6.48 -12.57
N GLY A 98 -2.06 7.33 -12.53
CA GLY A 98 -1.93 8.55 -13.33
C GLY A 98 -2.54 9.80 -12.69
N ASP A 99 -3.22 9.69 -11.55
CA ASP A 99 -3.63 10.86 -10.77
C ASP A 99 -2.39 11.65 -10.34
N ARG A 100 -2.49 12.97 -10.47
CA ARG A 100 -1.42 13.92 -10.10
C ARG A 100 -1.97 15.00 -9.22
N LEU A 101 -1.24 15.32 -8.17
CA LEU A 101 -1.57 16.42 -7.27
C LEU A 101 -0.32 17.15 -6.79
N THR A 102 -0.53 18.33 -6.22
CA THR A 102 0.52 19.13 -5.60
C THR A 102 0.22 19.25 -4.12
N ALA A 103 1.22 18.98 -3.29
CA ALA A 103 1.14 19.07 -1.84
C ALA A 103 2.41 19.80 -1.36
N GLY A 104 2.24 21.00 -0.81
CA GLY A 104 3.37 21.90 -0.56
C GLY A 104 4.12 22.23 -1.86
N GLU A 105 5.43 22.01 -1.88
CA GLU A 105 6.28 22.16 -3.06
C GLU A 105 6.43 20.85 -3.88
N ALA A 106 5.94 19.74 -3.35
CA ALA A 106 6.04 18.43 -3.98
C ALA A 106 4.96 18.20 -5.04
N ARG A 107 5.34 17.53 -6.14
CA ARG A 107 4.40 16.97 -7.12
C ARG A 107 4.34 15.46 -6.92
N ILE A 108 3.14 14.96 -6.71
CA ILE A 108 2.86 13.55 -6.45
C ILE A 108 2.14 12.98 -7.67
N GLU A 109 2.60 11.83 -8.16
CA GLU A 109 1.95 11.05 -9.21
C GLU A 109 1.72 9.62 -8.74
N VAL A 110 0.48 9.16 -8.81
CA VAL A 110 0.13 7.78 -8.47
C VAL A 110 0.59 6.88 -9.62
N ARG A 111 1.67 6.13 -9.43
CA ARG A 111 2.23 5.23 -10.47
C ARG A 111 1.61 3.84 -10.46
N THR A 112 1.34 3.31 -9.28
CA THR A 112 0.75 1.99 -9.07
C THR A 112 -0.30 2.08 -7.97
N LEU A 113 -1.20 1.11 -7.97
CA LEU A 113 -2.17 0.90 -6.90
C LEU A 113 -2.24 -0.60 -6.67
N ASP A 114 -1.78 -1.04 -5.52
CA ASP A 114 -2.03 -2.39 -5.05
C ASP A 114 -3.35 -2.39 -4.28
N ARG A 115 -4.29 -3.18 -4.79
CA ARG A 115 -5.58 -3.36 -4.14
C ARG A 115 -5.43 -4.53 -3.18
N HIS A 116 -5.15 -4.25 -1.92
CA HIS A 116 -5.50 -5.18 -0.86
C HIS A 116 -7.02 -5.21 -0.76
N VAL A 117 -7.64 -6.16 -1.48
CA VAL A 117 -9.04 -6.49 -1.30
C VAL A 117 -9.08 -7.51 -0.18
N ALA A 118 -9.49 -7.04 1.01
CA ALA A 118 -9.82 -7.91 2.14
C ALA A 118 -10.96 -8.89 1.80
#